data_AF-A0A9J6FWU8-F1
#
_entry.id   AF-A0A9J6FWU8-F1
#
_cell.length_a   1.000
_cell.length_b   1.000
_cell.length_c   1.000
_cell.angle_alpha   90.00
_cell.angle_beta   90.00
_cell.angle_gamma   90.00
#
_symmetry.space_group_name_H-M   'P 1'
#
loop_
_entity.id
_entity.type
_entity.pdbx_description
1 polymer ?
#
loop_
_entity_poly.entity_id
_entity_poly.type
_entity_poly.pdbx_seq_one_letter_code
_entity_poly.pdbx_strand_id
1 'polypeptide(L)'
;MADCLCVRAYKGRRKKVFFEELRPWLDTERALVLLGDFNCVCSARDKSSGTPYRDGSTIALNGVTADFGLEDVGNMLKCKTQIQFTHFQGTSHARLDRAYVSLELAPECSEYSVTPVPFSDHCLVSFLIGKRNNKKTFNWDL
;
A
#
# COMPACT_ATOMS: atom_id res chain seq x y z
N MET A 1 19.67 -3.31 -3.17
CA MET A 1 19.08 -2.03 -3.64
C MET A 1 17.69 -2.37 -4.13
N ALA A 2 16.65 -1.72 -3.62
CA ALA A 2 15.27 -2.04 -3.97
C ALA A 2 14.78 -1.16 -5.13
N ASP A 3 13.98 -1.72 -6.03
CA ASP A 3 13.29 -0.97 -7.07
C ASP A 3 11.91 -0.55 -6.55
N CYS A 4 11.53 0.69 -6.82
CA CYS A 4 10.28 1.27 -6.37
C CYS A 4 9.36 1.55 -7.56
N LEU A 5 8.19 0.90 -7.57
CA LEU A 5 7.18 1.07 -8.60
C LEU A 5 5.94 1.76 -7.99
N CYS A 6 5.61 2.93 -8.54
CA CYS A 6 4.40 3.66 -8.17
C CYS A 6 3.27 3.35 -9.14
N VAL A 7 2.11 2.93 -8.62
CA VAL A 7 0.93 2.53 -9.38
C VAL A 7 -0.22 3.51 -9.18
N ARG A 8 -0.92 3.80 -10.28
CA ARG A 8 -2.24 4.44 -10.27
C ARG A 8 -3.18 3.66 -11.17
N ALA A 9 -4.10 2.92 -10.57
CA ALA A 9 -5.09 2.15 -11.32
C ALA A 9 -6.33 3.00 -11.66
N TYR A 10 -6.81 2.86 -12.89
CA TYR A 10 -8.02 3.54 -13.36
C TYR A 10 -9.29 3.04 -12.67
N LYS A 11 -10.33 3.88 -12.57
CA LYS A 11 -11.67 3.44 -12.16
C LYS A 11 -12.27 2.55 -13.27
N GLY A 12 -13.03 1.52 -12.89
CA GLY A 12 -13.87 0.74 -13.82
C GLY A 12 -13.33 -0.64 -14.23
N ARG A 13 -13.86 -1.18 -15.34
CA ARG A 13 -13.76 -2.61 -15.69
C ARG A 13 -12.38 -3.08 -16.16
N ARG A 14 -11.48 -2.15 -16.53
CA ARG A 14 -10.14 -2.47 -17.05
C ARG A 14 -9.09 -2.74 -15.97
N LYS A 15 -9.43 -2.55 -14.68
CA LYS A 15 -8.51 -2.78 -13.55
C LYS A 15 -7.89 -4.17 -13.53
N LYS A 16 -8.68 -5.21 -13.84
CA LYS A 16 -8.20 -6.59 -13.88
C LYS A 16 -7.02 -6.73 -14.84
N VAL A 17 -7.22 -6.31 -16.09
CA VAL A 17 -6.20 -6.37 -17.16
C VAL A 17 -4.99 -5.53 -16.77
N PHE A 18 -5.21 -4.33 -16.22
CA PHE A 18 -4.13 -3.48 -15.73
C PHE A 18 -3.25 -4.19 -14.68
N PHE A 19 -3.84 -4.91 -13.72
CA PHE A 19 -3.05 -5.66 -12.74
C PHE A 19 -2.31 -6.84 -13.37
N GLU A 20 -2.94 -7.55 -14.32
CA GLU A 20 -2.28 -8.63 -15.07
C GLU A 20 -1.09 -8.11 -15.89
N GLU A 21 -1.16 -6.89 -16.41
CA GLU A 21 -0.09 -6.21 -17.15
C GLU A 21 1.05 -5.69 -16.25
N LEU A 22 0.91 -5.74 -14.91
CA LEU A 22 2.01 -5.39 -14.00
C LEU A 22 3.12 -6.44 -14.00
N ARG A 23 2.81 -7.71 -14.30
CA ARG A 23 3.73 -8.85 -14.13
C ARG A 23 5.12 -8.62 -14.76
N PRO A 24 5.26 -8.15 -16.00
CA PRO A 24 6.58 -7.95 -16.60
C PRO A 24 7.43 -6.89 -15.88
N TRP A 25 6.80 -5.96 -15.15
CA TRP A 25 7.50 -4.93 -14.38
C TRP A 25 7.90 -5.40 -12.99
N LEU A 26 7.26 -6.45 -12.49
CA LEU A 26 7.55 -7.08 -11.20
C LEU A 26 8.54 -8.24 -11.34
N ASP A 27 8.78 -8.72 -12.57
CA ASP A 27 9.74 -9.78 -12.86
C ASP A 27 11.17 -9.24 -12.85
N THR A 28 11.75 -9.15 -11.66
CA THR A 28 13.11 -8.65 -11.43
C THR A 28 13.78 -9.41 -10.28
N GLU A 29 15.10 -9.51 -10.33
CA GLU A 29 15.91 -10.09 -9.25
C GLU A 29 16.08 -9.15 -8.06
N ARG A 30 15.61 -7.91 -8.16
CA ARG A 30 15.74 -6.90 -7.10
C ARG A 30 14.55 -6.94 -6.15
N ALA A 31 14.80 -6.60 -4.90
CA ALA A 31 13.74 -6.32 -3.93
C ALA A 31 12.78 -5.25 -4.48
N LEU A 32 11.48 -5.44 -4.28
CA LEU A 32 10.45 -4.54 -4.79
C LEU A 32 9.75 -3.77 -3.68
N VAL A 33 9.47 -2.51 -3.97
CA VAL A 33 8.48 -1.70 -3.27
C VAL A 33 7.42 -1.27 -4.29
N LEU A 34 6.22 -1.82 -4.18
CA LEU A 34 5.10 -1.53 -5.05
C LEU A 34 4.06 -0.71 -4.27
N LEU A 35 3.86 0.55 -4.63
CA LEU A 35 2.99 1.45 -3.84
C LEU A 35 2.12 2.35 -4.72
N GLY A 36 1.04 2.90 -4.15
CA GLY A 36 0.20 3.89 -4.81
C GLY A 36 -1.29 3.59 -4.69
N ASP A 37 -2.09 4.20 -5.58
CA ASP A 37 -3.54 4.06 -5.60
C ASP A 37 -3.95 2.89 -6.51
N PHE A 38 -4.33 1.77 -5.91
CA PHE A 38 -4.77 0.58 -6.63
C PHE A 38 -6.25 0.64 -6.99
N ASN A 39 -7.02 1.60 -6.45
CA ASN A 39 -8.44 1.74 -6.75
C ASN A 39 -9.22 0.41 -6.63
N CYS A 40 -8.77 -0.42 -5.68
CA CYS A 40 -9.17 -1.81 -5.52
C CYS A 40 -9.29 -2.14 -4.04
N VAL A 41 -10.47 -2.64 -3.68
CA VAL A 41 -10.75 -3.12 -2.33
C VAL A 41 -10.40 -4.61 -2.25
N CYS A 42 -9.44 -4.96 -1.39
CA CYS A 42 -8.96 -6.34 -1.29
C CYS A 42 -9.64 -7.16 -0.17
N SER A 43 -10.33 -6.50 0.77
CA SER A 43 -11.06 -7.17 1.85
C SER A 43 -12.26 -6.34 2.35
N ALA A 44 -13.22 -6.98 3.02
CA ALA A 44 -14.41 -6.28 3.53
C ALA A 44 -14.06 -5.14 4.52
N ARG A 45 -12.99 -5.31 5.29
CA ARG A 45 -12.45 -4.31 6.24
C ARG A 45 -11.82 -3.10 5.56
N ASP A 46 -11.54 -3.17 4.26
CA ASP A 46 -10.96 -2.08 3.48
C ASP A 46 -12.02 -1.11 2.94
N LYS A 47 -13.30 -1.22 3.35
CA LYS A 47 -14.35 -0.27 2.98
C LYS A 47 -15.44 -0.12 4.04
N SER A 48 -16.15 1.01 4.01
CA SER A 48 -17.30 1.25 4.89
C SER A 48 -18.62 0.69 4.35
N SER A 49 -18.76 0.51 3.03
CA SER A 49 -20.02 0.08 2.43
C SER A 49 -20.28 -1.43 2.59
N GLY A 50 -21.55 -1.83 2.64
CA GLY A 50 -21.96 -3.25 2.74
C GLY A 50 -21.95 -4.03 1.43
N THR A 51 -21.66 -3.39 0.29
CA THR A 51 -21.66 -4.07 -1.03
C THR A 51 -20.60 -5.18 -1.13
N PRO A 52 -20.73 -6.16 -2.02
CA PRO A 52 -19.64 -7.11 -2.28
C PRO A 52 -18.38 -6.37 -2.77
N TYR A 53 -17.20 -6.76 -2.26
CA TYR A 53 -15.91 -6.19 -2.67
C TYR A 53 -15.14 -7.08 -3.66
N ARG A 54 -15.42 -8.39 -3.67
CA ARG A 54 -14.68 -9.34 -4.51
C ARG A 54 -15.18 -9.26 -5.95
N ASP A 55 -14.41 -8.62 -6.79
CA ASP A 55 -14.55 -8.70 -8.24
C ASP A 55 -13.27 -9.30 -8.88
N GLY A 56 -13.26 -9.42 -10.21
CA GLY A 56 -12.10 -9.94 -10.93
C GLY A 56 -10.81 -9.12 -10.74
N SER A 57 -10.92 -7.83 -10.38
CA SER A 57 -9.77 -6.97 -10.11
C SER A 57 -9.15 -7.27 -8.74
N THR A 58 -9.97 -7.57 -7.72
CA THR A 58 -9.47 -8.05 -6.42
C THR A 58 -8.69 -9.36 -6.57
N ILE A 59 -9.22 -10.30 -7.35
CA ILE A 59 -8.56 -11.59 -7.59
C ILE A 59 -7.22 -11.37 -8.31
N ALA A 60 -7.21 -10.53 -9.36
CA ALA A 60 -5.99 -10.25 -10.10
C ALA A 60 -4.91 -9.55 -9.25
N LEU A 61 -5.27 -8.51 -8.49
CA LEU A 61 -4.29 -7.83 -7.63
C LEU A 61 -3.72 -8.77 -6.56
N ASN A 62 -4.58 -9.51 -5.85
CA ASN A 62 -4.13 -10.45 -4.83
C ASN A 62 -3.26 -11.58 -5.43
N GLY A 63 -3.62 -12.06 -6.62
CA GLY A 63 -2.85 -13.08 -7.34
C GLY A 63 -1.47 -12.55 -7.73
N VAL A 64 -1.39 -11.35 -8.31
CA VAL A 64 -0.12 -10.72 -8.66
C VAL A 64 0.75 -10.50 -7.43
N THR A 65 0.21 -9.96 -6.34
CA THR A 65 1.00 -9.75 -5.11
C THR A 65 1.48 -11.08 -4.51
N ALA A 66 0.68 -12.14 -4.58
CA ALA A 66 1.07 -13.46 -4.09
C ALA A 66 2.15 -14.10 -4.97
N ASP A 67 2.02 -14.03 -6.29
CA ASP A 67 2.95 -14.65 -7.25
C ASP A 67 4.37 -14.05 -7.15
N PHE A 68 4.48 -12.76 -6.80
CA PHE A 68 5.76 -12.07 -6.64
C PHE A 68 6.20 -11.93 -5.18
N GLY A 69 5.55 -12.63 -4.23
CA GLY A 69 5.94 -12.60 -2.81
C GLY A 69 5.93 -11.20 -2.21
N LEU A 70 4.90 -10.41 -2.51
CA LEU A 70 4.73 -9.04 -2.05
C LEU A 70 3.75 -8.97 -0.87
N GLU A 71 4.21 -8.43 0.25
CA GLU A 71 3.45 -8.28 1.49
C GLU A 71 2.89 -6.88 1.68
N ASP A 72 1.61 -6.78 2.06
CA ASP A 72 0.93 -5.51 2.34
C ASP A 72 1.43 -4.91 3.66
N VAL A 73 2.23 -3.85 3.58
CA VAL A 73 2.84 -3.16 4.74
C VAL A 73 1.80 -2.70 5.74
N GLY A 74 0.69 -2.15 5.23
CA GLY A 74 -0.43 -1.70 6.06
C GLY A 74 -1.17 -2.86 6.73
N ASN A 75 -1.03 -4.09 6.24
CA ASN A 75 -1.53 -5.30 6.89
C ASN A 75 -0.56 -5.91 7.89
N MET A 76 0.74 -5.85 7.62
CA MET A 76 1.79 -6.33 8.52
C MET A 76 1.90 -5.48 9.79
N LEU A 77 1.94 -4.15 9.63
CA LEU A 77 2.21 -3.20 10.72
C LEU A 77 0.96 -2.76 11.47
N LYS A 78 -0.15 -3.51 11.36
CA LYS A 78 -1.44 -3.12 11.94
C LYS A 78 -1.35 -2.90 13.44
N CYS A 79 -1.46 -1.66 13.87
CA CYS A 79 -1.90 -1.32 15.20
C CYS A 79 -3.43 -1.46 15.25
N LYS A 80 -3.98 -2.18 16.24
CA LYS A 80 -5.40 -2.55 16.33
C LYS A 80 -6.38 -1.37 16.45
N THR A 81 -5.88 -0.14 16.53
CA THR A 81 -6.63 1.06 16.93
C THR A 81 -6.72 2.15 15.87
N GLN A 82 -6.10 2.02 14.70
CA GLN A 82 -6.05 3.09 13.70
C GLN A 82 -6.94 2.84 12.48
N ILE A 83 -7.56 3.93 12.00
CA ILE A 83 -8.35 4.02 10.77
C ILE A 83 -7.44 3.65 9.59
N GLN A 84 -7.88 2.71 8.76
CA GLN A 84 -7.09 2.18 7.64
C GLN A 84 -7.57 2.70 6.28
N PHE A 85 -8.63 3.51 6.25
CA PHE A 85 -9.12 4.09 5.00
C PHE A 85 -8.16 5.18 4.52
N THR A 86 -7.91 5.18 3.22
CA THR A 86 -7.01 6.12 2.56
C THR A 86 -7.78 7.03 1.63
N HIS A 87 -9.04 6.73 1.33
CA HIS A 87 -9.93 7.53 0.50
C HIS A 87 -11.24 7.83 1.23
N PHE A 88 -11.68 9.09 1.18
CA PHE A 88 -12.88 9.58 1.86
C PHE A 88 -13.76 10.39 0.90
N GLN A 89 -14.97 9.90 0.63
CA GLN A 89 -15.95 10.61 -0.18
C GLN A 89 -17.35 10.52 0.43
N GLY A 90 -17.83 11.63 1.00
CA GLY A 90 -19.12 11.66 1.71
C GLY A 90 -19.14 10.64 2.85
N THR A 91 -20.11 9.72 2.84
CA THR A 91 -20.22 8.62 3.81
C THR A 91 -19.51 7.33 3.38
N SER A 92 -18.87 7.33 2.20
CA SER A 92 -18.14 6.20 1.66
C SER A 92 -16.64 6.36 1.89
N HIS A 93 -16.03 5.35 2.49
CA HIS A 93 -14.60 5.34 2.80
C HIS A 93 -13.99 4.01 2.35
N ALA A 94 -12.77 4.04 1.85
CA ALA A 94 -12.08 2.84 1.39
C ALA A 94 -10.55 2.94 1.56
N ARG A 95 -9.89 1.79 1.70
CA ARG A 95 -8.44 1.64 1.60
C ARG A 95 -8.06 1.25 0.18
N LEU A 96 -7.71 2.25 -0.61
CA LEU A 96 -7.35 2.12 -2.02
C LEU A 96 -5.84 2.26 -2.24
N ASP A 97 -5.20 3.08 -1.40
CA ASP A 97 -3.77 3.32 -1.41
C ASP A 97 -3.07 2.25 -0.56
N ARG A 98 -2.07 1.59 -1.15
CA ARG A 98 -1.34 0.49 -0.50
C ARG A 98 0.14 0.61 -0.78
N ALA A 99 0.91 -0.02 0.10
CA ALA A 99 2.31 -0.31 -0.13
C ALA A 99 2.51 -1.81 0.07
N TYR A 100 3.10 -2.44 -0.93
CA TYR A 100 3.51 -3.82 -0.92
C TYR A 100 5.02 -3.89 -1.03
N VAL A 101 5.65 -4.79 -0.29
CA VAL A 101 7.11 -4.96 -0.31
C VAL A 101 7.48 -6.42 -0.47
N SER A 102 8.61 -6.71 -1.10
CA SER A 102 9.15 -8.07 -1.11
C SER A 102 9.32 -8.61 0.31
N LEU A 103 9.12 -9.92 0.48
CA LEU A 103 9.26 -10.62 1.77
C LEU A 103 10.56 -10.30 2.52
N GLU A 104 11.68 -10.14 1.81
CA GLU A 104 12.97 -9.80 2.40
C GLU A 104 13.04 -8.38 3.01
N LEU A 105 12.21 -7.45 2.55
CA LEU A 105 12.10 -6.10 3.09
C LEU A 105 11.10 -5.99 4.24
N ALA A 106 10.18 -6.94 4.36
CA ALA A 106 9.10 -6.91 5.34
C ALA A 106 9.58 -6.75 6.81
N PRO A 107 10.64 -7.44 7.28
CA PRO A 107 11.14 -7.27 8.66
C PRO A 107 11.73 -5.88 8.94
N GLU A 108 12.14 -5.16 7.90
CA GLU A 108 12.73 -3.82 8.01
C GLU A 108 11.67 -2.72 7.94
N CYS A 109 10.40 -3.06 7.68
CA CYS A 109 9.31 -2.09 7.64
C CYS A 109 8.89 -1.63 9.04
N SER A 110 8.70 -0.33 9.20
CA SER A 110 8.19 0.27 10.44
C SER A 110 7.43 1.57 10.18
N GLU A 111 6.88 2.18 11.23
CA GLU A 111 6.26 3.53 11.19
C GLU A 111 5.17 3.72 10.11
N TYR A 112 4.34 2.70 9.83
CA TYR A 112 3.22 2.86 8.89
C TYR A 112 2.20 3.86 9.43
N SER A 113 1.83 4.84 8.60
CA SER A 113 0.85 5.87 8.96
C SER A 113 -0.03 6.26 7.77
N VAL A 114 -1.26 6.68 8.08
CA VAL A 114 -2.21 7.25 7.12
C VAL A 114 -2.59 8.63 7.62
N THR A 115 -2.20 9.67 6.89
CA THR A 115 -2.34 11.07 7.31
C THR A 115 -3.26 11.83 6.34
N PRO A 116 -4.42 12.34 6.80
CA PRO A 116 -5.28 13.19 5.97
C PRO A 116 -4.55 14.43 5.48
N VAL A 117 -4.79 14.83 4.22
CA VAL A 117 -4.23 16.05 3.62
C VAL A 117 -5.37 16.93 3.12
N PRO A 118 -5.26 18.27 3.20
CA PRO A 118 -6.39 19.17 2.92
C PRO A 118 -6.70 19.33 1.42
N PHE A 119 -5.81 18.87 0.53
CA PHE A 119 -5.88 19.11 -0.91
C PHE A 119 -6.33 17.88 -1.71
N SER A 120 -6.72 16.79 -1.04
CA SER A 120 -7.17 15.56 -1.70
C SER A 120 -8.23 14.84 -0.88
N ASP A 121 -9.08 14.07 -1.56
CA ASP A 121 -9.93 13.05 -0.96
C ASP A 121 -9.17 11.77 -0.59
N HIS A 122 -7.88 11.69 -0.95
CA HIS A 122 -6.95 10.67 -0.48
C HIS A 122 -6.09 11.18 0.69
N CYS A 123 -5.68 10.26 1.56
CA CYS A 123 -4.70 10.45 2.61
C CYS A 123 -3.30 10.10 2.13
N LEU A 124 -2.29 10.73 2.73
CA LEU A 124 -0.89 10.33 2.57
C LEU A 124 -0.65 9.01 3.31
N VAL A 125 -0.24 7.99 2.58
CA VAL A 125 0.27 6.73 3.15
C VAL A 125 1.79 6.80 3.23
N SER A 126 2.34 6.56 4.40
CA SER A 126 3.79 6.53 4.62
C SER A 126 4.20 5.35 5.48
N PHE A 127 5.44 4.90 5.30
CA PHE A 127 6.10 3.89 6.11
C PHE A 127 7.61 4.06 5.96
N LEU A 128 8.38 3.42 6.83
CA LEU A 128 9.83 3.45 6.83
C LEU A 128 10.38 2.05 6.52
N ILE A 129 11.46 1.98 5.74
CA ILE A 129 12.22 0.75 5.50
C ILE A 129 13.64 0.96 6.06
N GLY A 130 14.08 0.04 6.90
CA GLY A 130 15.40 0.03 7.52
C GLY A 130 15.40 0.71 8.90
N LYS A 131 16.60 1.01 9.41
CA LYS A 131 16.76 1.69 10.70
C LYS A 131 16.87 3.18 10.49
N ARG A 132 16.04 3.95 11.19
CA ARG A 132 16.27 5.38 11.38
C ARG A 132 17.56 5.51 12.18
N ASN A 133 18.65 5.90 11.54
CA ASN A 133 19.85 6.32 12.26
C ASN A 133 19.43 7.47 13.16
N ASN A 134 19.35 7.24 14.47
CA ASN A 134 19.23 8.30 15.45
C ASN A 134 20.43 9.23 15.18
N LYS A 135 20.18 10.38 14.54
CA LYS A 135 21.17 11.44 14.49
C LYS A 135 21.58 11.65 15.94
N LYS A 136 22.88 11.46 16.24
CA LYS A 136 23.44 11.85 17.52
C LYS A 136 22.93 13.26 17.79
N THR A 137 22.18 13.45 18.87
CA THR A 137 21.83 14.77 19.37
C THR A 137 23.13 15.55 19.44
N PHE A 138 23.28 16.54 18.57
CA PHE A 138 24.42 17.43 18.62
C PHE A 138 24.33 18.17 19.95
N ASN A 139 25.21 17.80 20.88
CA ASN A 139 25.27 18.43 22.19
C ASN A 139 26.04 19.75 22.03
N TRP A 140 25.39 20.87 22.34
CA TRP A 140 26.00 22.19 22.34
C TRP A 140 26.77 22.49 23.62
N ASP A 141 26.79 21.58 24.59
CA ASP A 141 27.57 21.73 25.81
C ASP A 141 29.05 21.39 25.54
N LEU A 142 29.79 22.43 25.15
CA LEU A 142 31.25 22.52 25.13
C LEU A 142 31.69 23.69 26.02
#